data_AF-A0ABD5NTA1-F1
#
_entry.id   AF-A0ABD5NTA1-F1
#
_cell.length_a   1.000
_cell.length_b   1.000
_cell.length_c   1.000
_cell.angle_alpha   90.00
_cell.angle_beta   90.00
_cell.angle_gamma   90.00
#
_symmetry.space_group_name_H-M   'P 1'
#
loop_
_entity.id
_entity.type
_entity.pdbx_description
1 polymer ?
#
loop_
_entity_poly.entity_id
_entity_poly.type
_entity_poly.pdbx_seq_one_letter_code
_entity_poly.pdbx_strand_id
1 'polypeptide(L)'
;MIRQRRTDESANADEPTGPLTRRGVLRAASVTVAATSIAGVAPAETGSRTAEIEEIDFRDGTPPVSDGPQGRDEVVFHAHGYTQSGNSVGIAETFRSTARDQGYDGTVAAITWDDSGLPGWAEESARDTGPMVADWLDSFRAENPETTIRLLGFSMGGIVTMETVAAIDGSFTVANADMIGSYEYADAPCQGVGYYEAIANSCGGMYNYWSANDGLARLGAGGASCASAETPENYADVDVTDAVGGHLEYQSSPGCVQSILDNYGDDGGGDCGGETETTTEQGFLAWWNGSDTATYSTTTDAPCGIEIELTSPSAVAEFDLFVTYDGREPTRDDYDDRSAGAGSDETVQASLDGATDLGLLVDAEEGWGEYSLTITERGQ
;
A
#
# COMPACT_ATOMS: atom_id res chain seq x y z
N MET A 1 -22.67 -75.94 32.19
CA MET A 1 -22.21 -76.00 33.60
C MET A 1 -22.32 -74.57 34.15
N ILE A 2 -23.31 -74.33 35.04
CA ILE A 2 -23.36 -73.33 36.15
C ILE A 2 -23.04 -71.84 35.80
N ARG A 3 -23.81 -70.80 36.15
CA ARG A 3 -25.18 -70.54 36.65
C ARG A 3 -25.34 -69.01 36.76
N GLN A 4 -26.53 -68.49 36.40
CA GLN A 4 -27.32 -67.39 37.02
C GLN A 4 -26.69 -65.99 37.27
N ARG A 5 -27.22 -64.87 36.73
CA ARG A 5 -28.56 -64.21 36.83
C ARG A 5 -28.68 -63.29 38.06
N ARG A 6 -28.73 -61.97 37.83
CA ARG A 6 -29.73 -61.06 38.44
C ARG A 6 -29.86 -59.75 37.63
N THR A 7 -31.10 -59.46 37.26
CA THR A 7 -31.64 -58.25 36.66
C THR A 7 -32.17 -57.29 37.75
N ASP A 8 -32.49 -56.07 37.30
CA ASP A 8 -33.57 -55.13 37.70
C ASP A 8 -32.97 -53.73 37.95
N GLU A 9 -33.16 -52.77 37.03
CA GLU A 9 -34.29 -51.82 36.92
C GLU A 9 -34.50 -51.05 38.24
N SER A 10 -34.41 -49.71 38.28
CA SER A 10 -35.40 -48.81 37.65
C SER A 10 -35.09 -47.31 37.86
N ALA A 11 -35.61 -46.50 36.92
CA ALA A 11 -36.07 -45.09 37.00
C ALA A 11 -35.01 -44.01 37.36
N ASN A 12 -34.77 -42.97 36.56
CA ASN A 12 -35.74 -41.99 36.07
C ASN A 12 -35.13 -41.15 34.93
N ALA A 13 -35.96 -40.83 33.94
CA ALA A 13 -35.72 -39.77 32.98
C ALA A 13 -35.92 -38.41 33.66
N ASP A 14 -35.13 -37.42 33.29
CA ASP A 14 -35.61 -36.03 33.14
C ASP A 14 -34.65 -35.28 32.21
N GLU A 15 -35.18 -34.93 31.04
CA GLU A 15 -34.66 -33.84 30.22
C GLU A 15 -34.89 -32.50 30.93
N PRO A 16 -34.00 -31.52 30.83
CA PRO A 16 -34.37 -30.13 31.00
C PRO A 16 -34.69 -29.52 29.62
N THR A 17 -35.97 -29.57 29.25
CA THR A 17 -36.55 -28.66 28.26
C THR A 17 -36.76 -27.27 28.87
N GLY A 18 -35.96 -26.30 28.40
CA GLY A 18 -36.28 -24.86 28.32
C GLY A 18 -35.83 -23.95 29.48
N PRO A 19 -35.81 -22.61 29.29
CA PRO A 19 -35.45 -21.81 28.11
C PRO A 19 -34.13 -21.03 28.37
N LEU A 20 -33.31 -20.82 27.34
CA LEU A 20 -32.14 -19.92 27.45
C LEU A 20 -32.63 -18.48 27.63
N THR A 21 -32.37 -17.91 28.81
CA THR A 21 -32.72 -16.53 29.15
C THR A 21 -31.63 -15.57 28.69
N ARG A 22 -32.08 -14.41 28.18
CA ARG A 22 -31.39 -13.29 27.51
C ARG A 22 -30.33 -12.55 28.35
N ARG A 23 -29.54 -13.23 29.19
CA ARG A 23 -28.69 -12.58 30.21
C ARG A 23 -27.31 -13.21 30.45
N GLY A 24 -26.74 -13.86 29.43
CA GLY A 24 -25.42 -14.51 29.50
C GLY A 24 -24.33 -13.96 28.57
N VAL A 25 -24.65 -12.98 27.71
CA VAL A 25 -23.68 -12.39 26.78
C VAL A 25 -23.66 -10.89 27.03
N LEU A 26 -22.56 -10.40 27.62
CA LEU A 26 -22.01 -9.04 27.65
C LEU A 26 -21.21 -8.81 28.95
N ARG A 27 -19.90 -9.08 28.87
CA ARG A 27 -18.83 -8.39 29.61
C ARG A 27 -17.70 -8.26 28.58
N ALA A 28 -17.54 -7.16 27.84
CA ALA A 28 -17.27 -5.78 28.25
C ALA A 28 -15.98 -5.66 29.08
N ALA A 29 -14.86 -5.41 28.41
CA ALA A 29 -13.75 -4.65 28.95
C ALA A 29 -13.73 -3.30 28.21
N SER A 30 -14.27 -2.30 28.88
CA SER A 30 -14.36 -0.91 28.44
C SER A 30 -13.05 -0.20 28.77
N VAL A 31 -12.39 0.41 27.78
CA VAL A 31 -11.30 1.36 28.01
C VAL A 31 -11.91 2.77 27.95
N THR A 32 -11.82 3.49 29.07
CA THR A 32 -12.29 4.88 29.21
C THR A 32 -11.17 5.84 28.82
N VAL A 33 -11.32 6.57 27.72
CA VAL A 33 -10.47 7.73 27.40
C VAL A 33 -11.14 8.98 27.97
N ALA A 34 -10.44 9.68 28.87
CA ALA A 34 -10.89 10.93 29.47
C ALA A 34 -10.43 12.11 28.59
N ALA A 35 -11.37 12.82 27.97
CA ALA A 35 -11.11 14.08 27.28
C ALA A 35 -11.29 15.25 28.26
N THR A 36 -10.20 15.97 28.54
CA THR A 36 -10.24 17.29 29.20
C THR A 36 -10.08 18.39 28.15
N SER A 37 -11.12 19.20 28.00
CA SER A 37 -11.18 20.37 27.13
C SER A 37 -10.38 21.56 27.70
N ILE A 38 -9.50 22.14 26.88
CA ILE A 38 -8.96 23.49 27.09
C ILE A 38 -9.17 24.27 25.79
N ALA A 39 -9.86 25.41 25.87
CA ALA A 39 -10.12 26.30 24.75
C ALA A 39 -8.96 27.30 24.55
N GLY A 40 -8.58 27.55 23.30
CA GLY A 40 -7.88 28.78 22.92
C GLY A 40 -6.87 28.64 21.78
N VAL A 41 -7.11 29.42 20.72
CA VAL A 41 -6.26 29.77 19.55
C VAL A 41 -6.26 28.74 18.40
N ALA A 42 -6.80 29.13 17.24
CA ALA A 42 -6.82 28.36 16.01
C ALA A 42 -5.44 28.39 15.31
N PRO A 43 -4.84 27.23 15.01
CA PRO A 43 -3.85 27.11 13.96
C PRO A 43 -4.51 26.64 12.65
N ALA A 44 -3.81 26.82 11.52
CA ALA A 44 -4.23 26.37 10.20
C ALA A 44 -4.56 24.87 10.18
N GLU A 45 -5.52 24.47 9.34
CA GLU A 45 -5.98 23.08 9.23
C GLU A 45 -4.90 22.17 8.66
N THR A 46 -4.03 21.68 9.52
CA THR A 46 -3.45 20.34 9.36
C THR A 46 -4.50 19.36 9.88
N GLY A 47 -5.31 18.80 8.98
CA GLY A 47 -6.37 17.84 9.29
C GLY A 47 -5.84 16.69 10.16
N SER A 48 -6.36 16.57 11.37
CA SER A 48 -6.04 15.47 12.30
C SER A 48 -6.35 14.13 11.64
N ARG A 49 -5.31 13.32 11.36
CA ARG A 49 -5.31 11.95 10.80
C ARG A 49 -5.99 10.90 11.71
N THR A 50 -7.24 11.14 12.08
CA THR A 50 -8.11 10.16 12.78
C THR A 50 -9.50 10.14 12.17
N ALA A 51 -9.59 10.06 10.83
CA ALA A 51 -10.86 9.76 10.19
C ALA A 51 -11.35 8.38 10.67
N GLU A 52 -12.63 8.28 11.02
CA GLU A 52 -13.31 7.00 11.22
C GLU A 52 -13.26 6.21 9.90
N ILE A 53 -13.23 4.88 9.96
CA ILE A 53 -13.32 4.06 8.73
C ILE A 53 -14.73 4.24 8.16
N GLU A 54 -14.83 4.79 6.95
CA GLU A 54 -16.10 4.84 6.22
C GLU A 54 -16.55 3.41 5.82
N GLU A 55 -17.85 3.12 5.92
CA GLU A 55 -18.44 1.81 5.58
C GLU A 55 -19.35 1.95 4.35
N ILE A 56 -19.05 1.19 3.31
CA ILE A 56 -19.88 1.05 2.10
C ILE A 56 -20.63 -0.28 2.22
N ASP A 57 -21.90 -0.22 2.62
CA ASP A 57 -22.72 -1.39 2.95
C ASP A 57 -23.61 -1.82 1.77
N PHE A 58 -23.30 -2.98 1.19
CA PHE A 58 -24.01 -3.58 0.06
C PHE A 58 -25.08 -4.60 0.46
N ARG A 59 -25.27 -4.88 1.77
CA ARG A 59 -26.22 -5.93 2.22
C ARG A 59 -27.67 -5.66 1.82
N ASP A 60 -28.03 -4.39 1.68
CA ASP A 60 -29.36 -3.93 1.27
C ASP A 60 -29.40 -3.39 -0.18
N GLY A 61 -28.38 -3.73 -0.99
CA GLY A 61 -28.18 -3.26 -2.37
C GLY A 61 -27.13 -2.16 -2.47
N THR A 62 -26.97 -1.56 -3.66
CA THR A 62 -25.96 -0.53 -3.92
C THR A 62 -26.23 0.76 -3.11
N PRO A 63 -25.33 1.16 -2.18
CA PRO A 63 -25.47 2.40 -1.42
C PRO A 63 -25.19 3.63 -2.30
N PRO A 64 -25.57 4.85 -1.86
CA PRO A 64 -25.19 6.06 -2.57
C PRO A 64 -23.67 6.30 -2.54
N VAL A 65 -23.12 6.87 -3.61
CA VAL A 65 -21.68 7.19 -3.73
C VAL A 65 -21.19 8.10 -2.59
N SER A 66 -22.06 8.97 -2.09
CA SER A 66 -21.76 9.89 -0.99
C SER A 66 -21.40 9.20 0.33
N ASP A 67 -21.70 7.91 0.47
CA ASP A 67 -21.33 7.13 1.66
C ASP A 67 -19.84 6.70 1.64
N GLY A 68 -19.19 6.80 0.47
CA GLY A 68 -17.76 6.56 0.31
C GLY A 68 -16.90 7.77 0.71
N PRO A 69 -15.58 7.56 0.93
CA PRO A 69 -14.66 8.61 1.34
C PRO A 69 -14.37 9.60 0.19
N GLN A 70 -15.01 10.77 0.24
CA GLN A 70 -14.88 11.80 -0.80
C GLN A 70 -13.58 12.61 -0.69
N GLY A 71 -13.05 13.05 -1.84
CA GLY A 71 -11.94 14.01 -1.90
C GLY A 71 -10.64 13.49 -1.28
N ARG A 72 -10.36 12.20 -1.45
CA ARG A 72 -9.12 11.56 -1.02
C ARG A 72 -8.18 11.38 -2.19
N ASP A 73 -6.88 11.50 -1.96
CA ASP A 73 -5.88 11.19 -2.99
C ASP A 73 -5.86 9.70 -3.29
N GLU A 74 -6.06 8.87 -2.26
CA GLU A 74 -6.04 7.41 -2.37
C GLU A 74 -7.00 6.76 -1.36
N VAL A 75 -7.65 5.67 -1.80
CA VAL A 75 -8.53 4.85 -0.98
C VAL A 75 -8.30 3.36 -1.22
N VAL A 76 -8.04 2.62 -0.14
CA VAL A 76 -8.12 1.16 -0.10
C VAL A 76 -9.50 0.74 0.36
N PHE A 77 -10.27 0.12 -0.54
CA PHE A 77 -11.55 -0.48 -0.21
C PHE A 77 -11.35 -1.93 0.23
N HIS A 78 -11.56 -2.19 1.52
CA HIS A 78 -11.27 -3.47 2.16
C HIS A 78 -12.55 -4.32 2.31
N ALA A 79 -12.64 -5.44 1.60
CA ALA A 79 -13.74 -6.41 1.71
C ALA A 79 -13.44 -7.48 2.78
N HIS A 80 -14.33 -7.64 3.76
CA HIS A 80 -14.15 -8.60 4.86
C HIS A 80 -14.35 -10.07 4.42
N GLY A 81 -13.95 -11.00 5.28
CA GLY A 81 -14.14 -12.44 5.09
C GLY A 81 -15.47 -12.98 5.62
N TYR A 82 -15.68 -14.28 5.51
CA TYR A 82 -16.92 -14.95 5.94
C TYR A 82 -17.19 -14.80 7.45
N THR A 83 -18.44 -14.54 7.82
CA THR A 83 -18.95 -14.29 9.20
C THR A 83 -18.44 -13.02 9.89
N GLN A 84 -17.96 -12.05 9.12
CA GLN A 84 -17.42 -10.77 9.58
C GLN A 84 -18.24 -9.54 9.18
N SER A 85 -19.39 -9.66 8.51
CA SER A 85 -20.23 -8.51 8.13
C SER A 85 -20.72 -7.65 9.31
N GLY A 86 -20.83 -8.23 10.50
CA GLY A 86 -21.12 -7.49 11.74
C GLY A 86 -19.93 -6.73 12.34
N ASN A 87 -18.74 -6.87 11.76
CA ASN A 87 -17.48 -6.27 12.22
C ASN A 87 -16.60 -5.78 11.06
N SER A 88 -17.16 -5.53 9.88
CA SER A 88 -16.42 -5.15 8.66
C SER A 88 -15.46 -3.97 8.90
N VAL A 89 -15.99 -2.89 9.51
CA VAL A 89 -15.22 -1.70 9.93
C VAL A 89 -14.06 -2.05 10.84
N GLY A 90 -14.25 -2.94 11.82
CA GLY A 90 -13.19 -3.34 12.75
C GLY A 90 -12.10 -4.21 12.10
N ILE A 91 -12.46 -4.96 11.06
CA ILE A 91 -11.50 -5.73 10.25
C ILE A 91 -10.66 -4.75 9.41
N ALA A 92 -11.30 -3.83 8.67
CA ALA A 92 -10.60 -2.77 7.94
C ALA A 92 -9.70 -1.90 8.84
N GLU A 93 -10.14 -1.61 10.07
CA GLU A 93 -9.33 -0.89 11.07
C GLU A 93 -8.06 -1.66 11.45
N THR A 94 -8.14 -2.99 11.53
CA THR A 94 -6.99 -3.83 11.86
C THR A 94 -5.91 -3.68 10.79
N PHE A 95 -6.29 -3.83 9.51
CA PHE A 95 -5.37 -3.57 8.40
C PHE A 95 -4.82 -2.14 8.43
N ARG A 96 -5.69 -1.13 8.56
CA ARG A 96 -5.28 0.28 8.59
C ARG A 96 -4.28 0.58 9.71
N SER A 97 -4.51 0.06 10.91
CA SER A 97 -3.61 0.27 12.04
C SER A 97 -2.23 -0.30 11.75
N THR A 98 -2.17 -1.53 11.24
CA THR A 98 -0.89 -2.17 10.89
C THR A 98 -0.20 -1.44 9.72
N ALA A 99 -0.95 -1.00 8.71
CA ALA A 99 -0.41 -0.24 7.58
C ALA A 99 0.20 1.11 8.05
N ARG A 100 -0.48 1.80 8.98
CA ARG A 100 0.04 3.03 9.60
C ARG A 100 1.30 2.78 10.43
N ASP A 101 1.38 1.66 11.13
CA ASP A 101 2.61 1.26 11.83
C ASP A 101 3.76 0.98 10.84
N GLN A 102 3.46 0.69 9.57
CA GLN A 102 4.43 0.56 8.47
C GLN A 102 4.66 1.87 7.69
N GLY A 103 4.07 2.98 8.11
CA GLY A 103 4.28 4.31 7.50
C GLY A 103 3.27 4.71 6.43
N TYR A 104 2.29 3.86 6.10
CA TYR A 104 1.22 4.19 5.17
C TYR A 104 0.16 5.10 5.81
N ASP A 105 -0.18 6.22 5.17
CA ASP A 105 -1.14 7.19 5.68
C ASP A 105 -2.42 7.34 4.83
N GLY A 106 -2.53 6.55 3.75
CA GLY A 106 -3.69 6.55 2.86
C GLY A 106 -5.01 6.14 3.53
N THR A 107 -6.12 6.43 2.85
CA THR A 107 -7.46 6.16 3.38
C THR A 107 -7.79 4.68 3.25
N VAL A 108 -8.46 4.12 4.26
CA VAL A 108 -9.02 2.76 4.21
C VAL A 108 -10.51 2.86 4.50
N ALA A 109 -11.33 2.27 3.63
CA ALA A 109 -12.77 2.16 3.79
C ALA A 109 -13.18 0.69 3.78
N ALA A 110 -14.27 0.35 4.47
CA ALA A 110 -14.76 -1.01 4.58
C ALA A 110 -15.85 -1.27 3.53
N ILE A 111 -15.72 -2.36 2.77
CA ILE A 111 -16.82 -2.93 1.97
C ILE A 111 -17.52 -3.97 2.84
N THR A 112 -18.80 -3.75 3.12
CA THR A 112 -19.65 -4.71 3.85
C THR A 112 -20.58 -5.41 2.88
N TRP A 113 -20.55 -6.73 2.89
CA TRP A 113 -21.36 -7.59 2.03
C TRP A 113 -22.08 -8.67 2.85
N ASP A 114 -23.12 -9.30 2.29
CA ASP A 114 -23.90 -10.30 3.04
C ASP A 114 -23.19 -11.65 3.06
N ASP A 115 -22.53 -11.94 4.17
CA ASP A 115 -21.86 -13.21 4.42
C ASP A 115 -22.70 -14.17 5.28
N SER A 116 -24.01 -13.91 5.40
CA SER A 116 -24.89 -14.70 6.24
C SER A 116 -25.21 -16.06 5.62
N GLY A 117 -25.63 -17.00 6.47
CA GLY A 117 -26.08 -18.32 6.03
C GLY A 117 -24.98 -19.39 6.03
N LEU A 118 -25.07 -20.31 5.07
CA LEU A 118 -24.08 -21.38 4.89
C LEU A 118 -22.98 -20.91 3.93
N PRO A 119 -21.77 -21.51 3.98
CA PRO A 119 -20.64 -21.04 3.16
C PRO A 119 -20.95 -20.91 1.67
N GLY A 120 -21.69 -21.84 1.06
CA GLY A 120 -22.03 -21.74 -0.36
C GLY A 120 -23.01 -20.61 -0.71
N TRP A 121 -23.83 -20.16 0.25
CA TRP A 121 -24.71 -18.99 0.04
C TRP A 121 -23.92 -17.69 0.21
N ALA A 122 -23.00 -17.64 1.17
CA ALA A 122 -22.09 -16.50 1.31
C ALA A 122 -21.17 -16.38 0.08
N GLU A 123 -20.71 -17.50 -0.48
CA GLU A 123 -19.93 -17.51 -1.73
C GLU A 123 -20.75 -16.93 -2.90
N GLU A 124 -21.99 -17.37 -3.09
CA GLU A 124 -22.89 -16.80 -4.11
C GLU A 124 -23.14 -15.30 -3.90
N SER A 125 -23.37 -14.89 -2.64
CA SER A 125 -23.53 -13.49 -2.26
C SER A 125 -22.27 -12.64 -2.53
N ALA A 126 -21.08 -13.17 -2.27
CA ALA A 126 -19.82 -12.50 -2.59
C ALA A 126 -19.68 -12.27 -4.10
N ARG A 127 -20.07 -13.27 -4.91
CA ARG A 127 -20.08 -13.16 -6.38
C ARG A 127 -21.11 -12.15 -6.88
N ASP A 128 -22.30 -12.14 -6.31
CA ASP A 128 -23.34 -11.17 -6.65
C ASP A 128 -22.96 -9.74 -6.23
N THR A 129 -22.14 -9.58 -5.18
CA THR A 129 -21.71 -8.27 -4.69
C THR A 129 -20.65 -7.63 -5.57
N GLY A 130 -19.73 -8.39 -6.17
CA GLY A 130 -18.65 -7.87 -7.02
C GLY A 130 -19.13 -6.89 -8.11
N PRO A 131 -20.12 -7.25 -8.95
CA PRO A 131 -20.70 -6.34 -9.93
C PRO A 131 -21.32 -5.07 -9.33
N MET A 132 -21.93 -5.16 -8.15
CA MET A 132 -22.49 -3.98 -7.47
C MET A 132 -21.39 -3.01 -7.03
N VAL A 133 -20.26 -3.54 -6.56
CA VAL A 133 -19.08 -2.75 -6.19
C VAL A 133 -18.48 -2.10 -7.45
N ALA A 134 -18.37 -2.82 -8.57
CA ALA A 134 -17.84 -2.27 -9.81
C ALA A 134 -18.68 -1.09 -10.34
N ASP A 135 -20.01 -1.23 -10.36
CA ASP A 135 -20.94 -0.16 -10.74
C ASP A 135 -20.85 1.05 -9.79
N TRP A 136 -20.69 0.79 -8.49
CA TRP A 136 -20.50 1.83 -7.49
C TRP A 136 -19.18 2.57 -7.68
N LEU A 137 -18.08 1.85 -7.96
CA LEU A 137 -16.77 2.43 -8.22
C LEU A 137 -16.73 3.26 -9.50
N ASP A 138 -17.48 2.88 -10.55
CA ASP A 138 -17.65 3.73 -11.73
C ASP A 138 -18.25 5.09 -11.39
N SER A 139 -19.29 5.06 -10.57
CA SER A 139 -19.93 6.29 -10.10
C SER A 139 -19.02 7.07 -9.14
N PHE A 140 -18.29 6.40 -8.24
CA PHE A 140 -17.35 7.01 -7.31
C PHE A 140 -16.20 7.74 -8.04
N ARG A 141 -15.61 7.12 -9.07
CA ARG A 141 -14.57 7.77 -9.91
C ARG A 141 -15.10 9.03 -10.58
N ALA A 142 -16.36 9.02 -11.01
CA ALA A 142 -16.93 10.15 -11.74
C ALA A 142 -17.06 11.38 -10.82
N GLU A 143 -17.26 11.17 -9.53
CA GLU A 143 -17.27 12.20 -8.49
C GLU A 143 -15.86 12.50 -7.92
N ASN A 144 -14.93 11.55 -8.03
CA ASN A 144 -13.56 11.62 -7.50
C ASN A 144 -12.51 11.20 -8.55
N PRO A 145 -12.33 11.97 -9.64
CA PRO A 145 -11.55 11.54 -10.80
C PRO A 145 -10.04 11.42 -10.54
N GLU A 146 -9.54 12.09 -9.50
CA GLU A 146 -8.12 12.08 -9.12
C GLU A 146 -7.79 11.04 -8.04
N THR A 147 -8.78 10.30 -7.54
CA THR A 147 -8.55 9.33 -6.46
C THR A 147 -7.98 8.03 -7.00
N THR A 148 -6.81 7.62 -6.50
CA THR A 148 -6.30 6.26 -6.64
C THR A 148 -7.22 5.29 -5.90
N ILE A 149 -7.73 4.28 -6.61
CA ILE A 149 -8.58 3.23 -6.07
C ILE A 149 -7.78 1.94 -5.95
N ARG A 150 -7.75 1.36 -4.75
CA ARG A 150 -7.19 0.02 -4.48
C ARG A 150 -8.25 -0.87 -3.83
N LEU A 151 -8.25 -2.15 -4.17
CA LEU A 151 -9.13 -3.15 -3.55
C LEU A 151 -8.29 -4.11 -2.72
N LEU A 152 -8.79 -4.50 -1.54
CA LEU A 152 -8.16 -5.52 -0.71
C LEU A 152 -9.22 -6.48 -0.16
N GLY A 153 -9.20 -7.72 -0.63
CA GLY A 153 -10.12 -8.76 -0.19
C GLY A 153 -9.49 -9.69 0.83
N PHE A 154 -10.13 -9.84 1.99
CA PHE A 154 -9.71 -10.83 2.99
C PHE A 154 -10.54 -12.11 2.91
N SER A 155 -9.87 -13.27 2.85
CA SER A 155 -10.57 -14.56 2.86
C SER A 155 -11.61 -14.61 1.73
N MET A 156 -12.87 -14.92 2.03
CA MET A 156 -13.99 -14.89 1.07
C MET A 156 -14.25 -13.50 0.47
N GLY A 157 -13.79 -12.41 1.09
CA GLY A 157 -13.81 -11.07 0.50
C GLY A 157 -12.92 -10.94 -0.75
N GLY A 158 -11.96 -11.83 -0.95
CA GLY A 158 -11.21 -11.87 -2.22
C GLY A 158 -12.07 -12.31 -3.41
N ILE A 159 -13.17 -13.05 -3.19
CA ILE A 159 -14.17 -13.34 -4.23
C ILE A 159 -14.85 -12.04 -4.67
N VAL A 160 -15.26 -11.20 -3.70
CA VAL A 160 -15.81 -9.87 -3.99
C VAL A 160 -14.82 -9.06 -4.82
N THR A 161 -13.53 -9.05 -4.45
CA THR A 161 -12.49 -8.35 -5.20
C THR A 161 -12.35 -8.86 -6.64
N MET A 162 -12.24 -10.18 -6.85
CA MET A 162 -12.09 -10.76 -8.20
C MET A 162 -13.33 -10.52 -9.07
N GLU A 163 -14.52 -10.67 -8.49
CA GLU A 163 -15.79 -10.46 -9.21
C GLU A 163 -16.03 -8.96 -9.49
N THR A 164 -15.51 -8.07 -8.63
CA THR A 164 -15.45 -6.63 -8.93
C THR A 164 -14.57 -6.40 -10.16
N VAL A 165 -13.33 -6.88 -10.17
CA VAL A 165 -12.39 -6.74 -11.30
C VAL A 165 -12.95 -7.35 -12.59
N ALA A 166 -13.65 -8.48 -12.50
CA ALA A 166 -14.36 -9.11 -13.60
C ALA A 166 -15.45 -8.21 -14.17
N ALA A 167 -16.29 -7.64 -13.31
CA ALA A 167 -17.39 -6.78 -13.71
C ALA A 167 -16.93 -5.42 -14.26
N ILE A 168 -15.74 -4.94 -13.89
CA ILE A 168 -15.14 -3.75 -14.50
C ILE A 168 -14.93 -3.97 -16.01
N ASP A 169 -14.52 -5.17 -16.43
CA ASP A 169 -14.38 -5.58 -17.84
C ASP A 169 -13.64 -4.55 -18.72
N GLY A 170 -12.55 -3.97 -18.21
CA GLY A 170 -11.74 -2.96 -18.90
C GLY A 170 -12.41 -1.59 -19.12
N SER A 171 -13.58 -1.33 -18.52
CA SER A 171 -14.22 -0.01 -18.58
C SER A 171 -13.42 1.07 -17.85
N PHE A 172 -12.58 0.65 -16.90
CA PHE A 172 -11.57 1.44 -16.20
C PHE A 172 -10.53 0.51 -15.59
N THR A 173 -9.54 1.11 -14.92
CA THR A 173 -8.48 0.38 -14.23
C THR A 173 -8.39 0.88 -12.78
N VAL A 174 -8.39 -0.03 -11.81
CA VAL A 174 -7.98 0.27 -10.42
C VAL A 174 -6.47 0.09 -10.29
N ALA A 175 -5.81 0.77 -9.35
CA ALA A 175 -4.36 0.66 -9.21
C ALA A 175 -3.96 -0.77 -8.81
N ASN A 176 -4.56 -1.28 -7.73
CA ASN A 176 -4.36 -2.67 -7.28
C ASN A 176 -5.68 -3.33 -6.91
N ALA A 177 -5.71 -4.66 -7.05
CA ALA A 177 -6.78 -5.50 -6.55
C ALA A 177 -6.20 -6.72 -5.84
N ASP A 178 -5.96 -6.58 -4.54
CA ASP A 178 -5.20 -7.56 -3.76
C ASP A 178 -6.08 -8.48 -2.94
N MET A 179 -5.51 -9.63 -2.60
CA MET A 179 -6.19 -10.67 -1.84
C MET A 179 -5.26 -11.28 -0.80
N ILE A 180 -5.73 -11.39 0.44
CA ILE A 180 -4.98 -11.98 1.54
C ILE A 180 -5.71 -13.20 2.09
N GLY A 181 -5.03 -14.36 2.04
CA GLY A 181 -5.59 -15.64 2.48
C GLY A 181 -6.88 -15.99 1.76
N SER A 182 -6.99 -15.69 0.46
CA SER A 182 -8.25 -15.87 -0.26
C SER A 182 -8.49 -17.30 -0.76
N TYR A 183 -9.76 -17.58 -1.05
CA TYR A 183 -10.31 -18.87 -1.41
C TYR A 183 -10.73 -18.82 -2.88
N GLU A 184 -10.23 -19.76 -3.70
CA GLU A 184 -10.82 -20.20 -4.99
C GLU A 184 -9.85 -21.09 -5.81
N TYR A 185 -9.72 -22.37 -5.45
CA TYR A 185 -8.89 -23.31 -6.23
C TYR A 185 -9.38 -23.48 -7.68
N ALA A 186 -10.69 -23.40 -7.91
CA ALA A 186 -11.30 -23.63 -9.21
C ALA A 186 -11.21 -22.43 -10.17
N ASP A 187 -11.02 -21.22 -9.62
CA ASP A 187 -11.05 -19.96 -10.38
C ASP A 187 -9.70 -19.25 -10.38
N ALA A 188 -8.61 -20.02 -10.25
CA ALA A 188 -7.27 -19.50 -10.46
C ALA A 188 -7.22 -18.73 -11.80
N PRO A 189 -6.58 -17.55 -11.86
CA PRO A 189 -6.61 -16.65 -13.01
C PRO A 189 -5.69 -17.17 -14.12
N CYS A 190 -5.99 -18.34 -14.66
CA CYS A 190 -5.18 -19.00 -15.66
C CYS A 190 -5.67 -18.65 -17.06
N GLN A 191 -4.75 -18.45 -18.00
CA GLN A 191 -5.10 -18.12 -19.39
C GLN A 191 -6.21 -19.02 -19.96
N GLY A 192 -7.25 -18.37 -20.50
CA GLY A 192 -8.40 -19.04 -21.12
C GLY A 192 -9.49 -19.51 -20.15
N VAL A 193 -9.35 -19.28 -18.84
CA VAL A 193 -10.35 -19.56 -17.80
C VAL A 193 -10.31 -18.50 -16.68
N GLY A 194 -11.35 -18.45 -15.86
CA GLY A 194 -11.38 -17.59 -14.66
C GLY A 194 -11.19 -16.10 -14.96
N TYR A 195 -10.39 -15.44 -14.14
CA TYR A 195 -10.25 -13.97 -14.12
C TYR A 195 -9.09 -13.42 -14.96
N TYR A 196 -8.45 -14.23 -15.82
CA TYR A 196 -7.25 -13.82 -16.56
C TYR A 196 -7.42 -12.48 -17.31
N GLU A 197 -8.42 -12.39 -18.19
CA GLU A 197 -8.65 -11.19 -18.99
C GLU A 197 -9.13 -10.01 -18.15
N ALA A 198 -9.92 -10.28 -17.11
CA ALA A 198 -10.39 -9.25 -16.20
C ALA A 198 -9.22 -8.57 -15.48
N ILE A 199 -8.29 -9.36 -14.93
CA ILE A 199 -7.10 -8.85 -14.25
C ILE A 199 -6.23 -8.06 -15.24
N ALA A 200 -5.96 -8.61 -16.42
CA ALA A 200 -5.13 -7.97 -17.42
C ALA A 200 -5.67 -6.59 -17.87
N ASN A 201 -6.98 -6.41 -17.87
CA ASN A 201 -7.62 -5.20 -18.41
C ASN A 201 -8.13 -4.21 -17.35
N SER A 202 -8.39 -4.66 -16.12
CA SER A 202 -9.15 -3.89 -15.12
C SER A 202 -8.34 -3.48 -13.88
N CYS A 203 -7.10 -3.93 -13.70
CA CYS A 203 -6.24 -3.47 -12.61
C CYS A 203 -4.77 -3.30 -13.03
N GLY A 204 -4.04 -2.38 -12.39
CA GLY A 204 -2.60 -2.21 -12.57
C GLY A 204 -1.82 -3.42 -12.07
N GLY A 205 -2.22 -3.99 -10.94
CA GLY A 205 -1.72 -5.26 -10.41
C GLY A 205 -2.74 -6.01 -9.56
N MET A 206 -2.64 -7.33 -9.52
CA MET A 206 -3.38 -8.19 -8.58
C MET A 206 -2.42 -9.13 -7.87
N TYR A 207 -2.34 -9.00 -6.55
CA TYR A 207 -1.43 -9.81 -5.74
C TYR A 207 -2.21 -10.73 -4.80
N ASN A 208 -1.93 -12.03 -4.87
CA ASN A 208 -2.46 -13.04 -3.97
C ASN A 208 -1.43 -13.38 -2.89
N TYR A 209 -1.62 -12.81 -1.70
CA TYR A 209 -0.80 -13.08 -0.53
C TYR A 209 -1.29 -14.35 0.16
N TRP A 210 -0.44 -15.36 0.20
CA TRP A 210 -0.77 -16.67 0.75
C TRP A 210 0.30 -17.14 1.75
N SER A 211 -0.12 -17.99 2.69
CA SER A 211 0.76 -18.58 3.70
C SER A 211 0.56 -20.08 3.79
N ALA A 212 1.67 -20.83 3.86
CA ALA A 212 1.66 -22.25 4.15
C ALA A 212 1.18 -22.57 5.58
N ASN A 213 1.01 -21.55 6.43
CA ASN A 213 0.41 -21.68 7.76
C ASN A 213 -1.12 -21.47 7.74
N ASP A 214 -1.69 -21.02 6.61
CA ASP A 214 -3.13 -20.84 6.46
C ASP A 214 -3.83 -22.16 6.13
N GLY A 215 -4.42 -22.82 7.13
CA GLY A 215 -5.13 -24.09 6.91
C GLY A 215 -6.55 -23.98 6.35
N LEU A 216 -7.05 -22.76 6.07
CA LEU A 216 -8.46 -22.52 5.77
C LEU A 216 -8.70 -22.17 4.29
N ALA A 217 -7.95 -21.22 3.74
CA ALA A 217 -8.20 -20.70 2.41
C ALA A 217 -6.89 -20.54 1.65
N ARG A 218 -6.82 -21.16 0.46
CA ARG A 218 -5.71 -21.04 -0.47
C ARG A 218 -6.20 -21.14 -1.90
N LEU A 219 -5.68 -20.28 -2.78
CA LEU A 219 -5.55 -20.60 -4.19
C LEU A 219 -4.47 -21.68 -4.30
N GLY A 220 -4.82 -22.88 -4.77
CA GLY A 220 -3.83 -23.95 -4.96
C GLY A 220 -3.19 -24.53 -3.70
N ALA A 221 -2.07 -25.24 -3.91
CA ALA A 221 -1.23 -25.79 -2.85
C ALA A 221 -0.14 -24.80 -2.35
N GLY A 222 -0.12 -23.58 -2.92
CA GLY A 222 0.87 -22.53 -2.64
C GLY A 222 0.82 -21.41 -3.69
N GLY A 223 -0.37 -20.89 -3.97
CA GLY A 223 -0.63 -19.93 -5.04
C GLY A 223 -1.46 -20.49 -6.20
N ALA A 224 -1.80 -19.64 -7.17
CA ALA A 224 -2.54 -20.02 -8.36
C ALA A 224 -1.88 -21.22 -9.06
N SER A 225 -2.66 -22.27 -9.33
CA SER A 225 -2.15 -23.51 -9.93
C SER A 225 -2.67 -23.69 -11.34
N CYS A 226 -1.96 -23.10 -12.31
CA CYS A 226 -2.29 -23.22 -13.72
C CYS A 226 -1.62 -24.46 -14.32
N ALA A 227 -2.35 -25.58 -14.40
CA ALA A 227 -1.81 -26.88 -14.80
C ALA A 227 -1.10 -26.89 -16.18
N SER A 228 -1.41 -25.94 -17.06
CA SER A 228 -0.77 -25.79 -18.38
C SER A 228 -0.88 -24.37 -18.97
N ALA A 229 -1.27 -23.39 -18.18
CA ALA A 229 -1.56 -22.01 -18.60
C ALA A 229 -0.74 -21.05 -17.74
N GLU A 230 -0.59 -19.81 -18.19
CA GLU A 230 0.09 -18.75 -17.44
C GLU A 230 -0.97 -17.88 -16.74
N THR A 231 -0.57 -17.23 -15.65
CA THR A 231 -1.35 -16.12 -15.07
C THR A 231 -1.12 -14.84 -15.90
N PRO A 232 -1.96 -13.80 -15.75
CA PRO A 232 -1.70 -12.49 -16.36
C PRO A 232 -0.34 -11.94 -15.94
N GLU A 233 0.28 -11.12 -16.79
CA GLU A 233 1.58 -10.50 -16.48
C GLU A 233 1.53 -9.61 -15.23
N ASN A 234 0.37 -9.00 -14.97
CA ASN A 234 0.10 -8.15 -13.81
C ASN A 234 -0.53 -8.92 -12.63
N TYR A 235 -0.37 -10.24 -12.58
CA TYR A 235 -0.75 -11.08 -11.44
C TYR A 235 0.47 -11.71 -10.80
N ALA A 236 0.53 -11.73 -9.46
CA ALA A 236 1.55 -12.48 -8.75
C ALA A 236 1.03 -13.14 -7.46
N ASP A 237 1.54 -14.35 -7.21
CA ASP A 237 1.42 -15.01 -5.91
C ASP A 237 2.58 -14.56 -5.01
N VAL A 238 2.25 -14.06 -3.81
CA VAL A 238 3.21 -13.59 -2.82
C VAL A 238 3.19 -14.51 -1.60
N ASP A 239 4.28 -15.23 -1.37
CA ASP A 239 4.44 -16.10 -0.20
C ASP A 239 4.79 -15.26 1.04
N VAL A 240 3.85 -15.20 1.98
CA VAL A 240 4.00 -14.50 3.28
C VAL A 240 4.07 -15.49 4.45
N THR A 241 4.44 -16.74 4.19
CA THR A 241 4.51 -17.82 5.21
C THR A 241 5.35 -17.44 6.43
N ASP A 242 6.47 -16.77 6.23
CA ASP A 242 7.36 -16.37 7.33
C ASP A 242 6.78 -15.25 8.21
N ALA A 243 5.84 -14.47 7.66
CA ALA A 243 5.22 -13.33 8.34
C ALA A 243 3.85 -13.66 8.94
N VAL A 244 3.12 -14.65 8.39
CA VAL A 244 1.74 -14.95 8.75
C VAL A 244 1.64 -16.34 9.37
N GLY A 245 1.30 -16.40 10.66
CA GLY A 245 1.17 -17.64 11.42
C GLY A 245 -0.17 -18.36 11.26
N GLY A 246 -1.18 -17.71 10.66
CA GLY A 246 -2.46 -18.34 10.34
C GLY A 246 -3.46 -17.42 9.63
N HIS A 247 -4.61 -17.98 9.26
CA HIS A 247 -5.61 -17.32 8.41
C HIS A 247 -6.07 -15.94 8.90
N LEU A 248 -6.20 -15.74 10.20
CA LEU A 248 -6.69 -14.47 10.76
C LEU A 248 -5.59 -13.42 10.93
N GLU A 249 -4.33 -13.77 10.69
CA GLU A 249 -3.18 -12.94 11.07
C GLU A 249 -2.68 -12.02 9.95
N TYR A 250 -3.08 -12.25 8.68
CA TYR A 250 -2.59 -11.47 7.53
C TYR A 250 -2.68 -9.95 7.76
N GLN A 251 -3.85 -9.46 8.15
CA GLN A 251 -4.11 -8.01 8.30
C GLN A 251 -3.36 -7.38 9.49
N SER A 252 -3.00 -8.19 10.48
CA SER A 252 -2.26 -7.74 11.67
C SER A 252 -0.77 -8.02 11.59
N SER A 253 -0.30 -8.66 10.51
CA SER A 253 1.10 -9.04 10.32
C SER A 253 1.86 -7.90 9.66
N PRO A 254 2.85 -7.27 10.34
CA PRO A 254 3.64 -6.19 9.75
C PRO A 254 4.33 -6.60 8.45
N GLY A 255 4.88 -7.82 8.38
CA GLY A 255 5.56 -8.29 7.17
C GLY A 255 4.62 -8.54 6.00
N CYS A 256 3.41 -9.08 6.25
CA CYS A 256 2.40 -9.23 5.22
C CYS A 256 1.90 -7.87 4.72
N VAL A 257 1.59 -6.96 5.64
CA VAL A 257 1.09 -5.64 5.30
C VAL A 257 2.16 -4.83 4.58
N GLN A 258 3.43 -4.90 4.99
CA GLN A 258 4.51 -4.27 4.24
C GLN A 258 4.57 -4.80 2.80
N SER A 259 4.44 -6.11 2.60
CA SER A 259 4.43 -6.70 1.24
C SER A 259 3.24 -6.22 0.39
N ILE A 260 2.14 -5.79 1.02
CA ILE A 260 1.00 -5.15 0.33
C ILE A 260 1.38 -3.73 -0.07
N LEU A 261 1.92 -2.96 0.87
CA LEU A 261 2.30 -1.57 0.66
C LEU A 261 3.43 -1.40 -0.35
N ASP A 262 4.37 -2.35 -0.43
CA ASP A 262 5.44 -2.36 -1.43
C ASP A 262 4.85 -2.36 -2.86
N ASN A 263 3.65 -2.94 -3.05
CA ASN A 263 2.95 -2.95 -4.33
C ASN A 263 2.01 -1.74 -4.54
N TYR A 264 1.86 -0.86 -3.55
CA TYR A 264 1.14 0.41 -3.68
C TYR A 264 2.06 1.53 -4.20
N GLY A 265 3.37 1.32 -4.21
CA GLY A 265 4.36 2.30 -4.66
C GLY A 265 4.50 2.49 -6.18
N ASP A 266 3.73 1.77 -7.00
CA ASP A 266 3.91 1.73 -8.46
C ASP A 266 2.95 2.65 -9.26
N ASP A 267 2.28 3.60 -8.62
CA ASP A 267 1.32 4.53 -9.26
C ASP A 267 1.97 5.63 -10.14
N GLY A 268 3.14 5.37 -10.71
CA GLY A 268 3.83 6.31 -11.61
C GLY A 268 4.75 7.30 -10.91
N GLY A 269 5.11 7.03 -9.65
CA GLY A 269 6.27 7.59 -9.01
C GLY A 269 7.14 6.45 -8.50
N GLY A 270 7.81 5.73 -9.41
CA GLY A 270 8.76 4.69 -9.06
C GLY A 270 9.74 5.08 -7.96
N ASP A 271 10.30 4.07 -7.30
CA ASP A 271 11.32 4.27 -6.29
C ASP A 271 12.43 5.18 -6.82
N CYS A 272 12.83 6.17 -6.02
CA CYS A 272 13.83 7.10 -6.47
C CYS A 272 15.15 6.39 -6.82
N GLY A 273 15.49 6.37 -8.12
CA GLY A 273 16.58 5.57 -8.67
C GLY A 273 16.13 4.49 -9.66
N GLY A 274 14.84 4.40 -10.02
CA GLY A 274 14.34 3.62 -11.15
C GLY A 274 14.99 4.05 -12.48
N GLU A 275 15.21 5.36 -12.62
CA GLU A 275 16.05 5.96 -13.66
C GLU A 275 17.29 6.61 -13.05
N THR A 276 18.40 6.61 -13.79
CA THR A 276 19.62 7.32 -13.38
C THR A 276 20.29 7.94 -14.59
N GLU A 277 20.52 9.24 -14.51
CA GLU A 277 21.31 9.99 -15.49
C GLU A 277 22.57 10.51 -14.81
N THR A 278 23.70 10.41 -15.51
CA THR A 278 24.99 10.84 -14.96
C THR A 278 25.73 11.68 -15.99
N THR A 279 26.13 12.89 -15.57
CA THR A 279 27.01 13.75 -16.35
C THR A 279 28.25 14.09 -15.55
N THR A 280 29.37 14.30 -16.25
CA THR A 280 30.63 14.68 -15.65
C THR A 280 31.23 15.83 -16.43
N GLU A 281 31.58 16.90 -15.72
CA GLU A 281 32.30 18.06 -16.25
C GLU A 281 33.68 18.16 -15.60
N GLN A 282 34.63 18.72 -16.34
CA GLN A 282 36.00 18.91 -15.88
C GLN A 282 36.40 20.36 -16.01
N GLY A 283 37.11 20.87 -15.01
CA GLY A 283 37.63 22.23 -15.01
C GLY A 283 39.00 22.34 -14.38
N PHE A 284 39.51 23.55 -14.35
CA PHE A 284 40.78 23.88 -13.70
C PHE A 284 40.65 25.23 -13.01
N LEU A 285 40.97 25.26 -11.72
CA LEU A 285 40.91 26.48 -10.91
C LEU A 285 42.21 26.69 -10.15
N ALA A 286 42.42 27.95 -9.79
CA ALA A 286 43.51 28.40 -8.95
C ALA A 286 42.99 29.47 -7.99
N TRP A 287 43.36 29.38 -6.72
CA TRP A 287 42.88 30.25 -5.63
C TRP A 287 43.00 31.76 -5.92
N TRP A 288 43.94 32.18 -6.77
CA TRP A 288 44.14 33.59 -7.12
C TRP A 288 43.22 34.09 -8.25
N ASN A 289 42.49 33.21 -8.95
CA ASN A 289 41.70 33.60 -10.12
C ASN A 289 40.63 32.58 -10.55
N GLY A 290 39.89 31.97 -9.63
CA GLY A 290 38.88 31.03 -10.12
C GLY A 290 37.82 30.66 -9.12
N SER A 291 36.61 31.07 -9.47
CA SER A 291 35.45 30.21 -9.35
C SER A 291 35.06 29.74 -10.76
N ASP A 292 34.36 28.62 -10.87
CA ASP A 292 33.65 28.21 -12.08
C ASP A 292 32.17 28.07 -11.77
N THR A 293 31.32 28.36 -12.75
CA THR A 293 29.87 28.23 -12.62
C THR A 293 29.30 27.32 -13.70
N ALA A 294 28.36 26.49 -13.29
CA ALA A 294 27.65 25.59 -14.19
C ALA A 294 26.16 25.60 -13.87
N THR A 295 25.36 25.16 -14.83
CA THR A 295 23.91 24.99 -14.69
C THR A 295 23.53 23.60 -15.14
N TYR A 296 22.63 22.94 -14.41
CA TYR A 296 22.15 21.61 -14.76
C TYR A 296 20.63 21.57 -14.68
N SER A 297 19.98 21.21 -15.78
CA SER A 297 18.55 20.93 -15.79
C SER A 297 18.36 19.42 -15.66
N THR A 298 17.48 19.00 -14.76
CA THR A 298 17.07 17.60 -14.62
C THR A 298 16.52 17.06 -15.95
N THR A 299 16.81 15.80 -16.24
CA THR A 299 16.53 15.14 -17.51
C THR A 299 15.69 13.88 -17.42
N THR A 300 15.60 13.26 -16.24
CA THR A 300 14.69 12.12 -16.00
C THR A 300 13.24 12.58 -16.06
N ASP A 301 12.32 11.67 -16.39
CA ASP A 301 10.90 12.04 -16.59
C ASP A 301 10.22 12.45 -15.27
N ALA A 302 10.69 11.90 -14.14
CA ALA A 302 10.24 12.22 -12.78
C ALA A 302 11.42 12.33 -11.80
N PRO A 303 12.18 13.45 -11.81
CA PRO A 303 13.36 13.62 -10.96
C PRO A 303 13.00 13.67 -9.48
N CYS A 304 13.67 12.86 -8.68
CA CYS A 304 13.38 12.68 -7.26
C CYS A 304 14.62 12.83 -6.36
N GLY A 305 15.82 12.80 -6.94
CA GLY A 305 17.05 12.92 -6.18
C GLY A 305 18.23 13.34 -7.03
N ILE A 306 19.20 14.00 -6.39
CA ILE A 306 20.44 14.40 -7.03
C ILE A 306 21.62 14.25 -6.08
N GLU A 307 22.73 13.76 -6.62
CA GLU A 307 24.03 13.69 -5.95
C GLU A 307 25.06 14.42 -6.81
N ILE A 308 25.75 15.39 -6.22
CA ILE A 308 26.79 16.17 -6.90
C ILE A 308 28.10 15.90 -6.17
N GLU A 309 29.02 15.26 -6.88
CA GLU A 309 30.34 14.91 -6.37
C GLU A 309 31.40 15.77 -7.08
N LEU A 310 32.18 16.51 -6.30
CA LEU A 310 33.34 17.25 -6.77
C LEU A 310 34.59 16.50 -6.30
N THR A 311 35.50 16.20 -7.21
CA THR A 311 36.77 15.53 -6.89
C THR A 311 37.94 16.25 -7.54
N SER A 312 39.11 16.17 -6.92
CA SER A 312 40.34 16.67 -7.52
C SER A 312 41.52 15.71 -7.27
N PRO A 313 42.30 15.39 -8.32
CA PRO A 313 43.50 14.57 -8.15
C PRO A 313 44.64 15.32 -7.43
N SER A 314 44.50 16.63 -7.22
CA SER A 314 45.50 17.47 -6.59
C SER A 314 45.35 17.44 -5.07
N ALA A 315 46.35 16.89 -4.37
CA ALA A 315 46.40 16.85 -2.91
C ALA A 315 46.65 18.23 -2.25
N VAL A 316 46.75 19.29 -3.03
CA VAL A 316 46.99 20.66 -2.56
C VAL A 316 45.90 21.64 -3.02
N ALA A 317 44.89 21.17 -3.75
CA ALA A 317 43.76 21.98 -4.15
C ALA A 317 42.60 21.72 -3.20
N GLU A 318 42.03 22.78 -2.64
CA GLU A 318 40.83 22.75 -1.82
C GLU A 318 39.75 23.53 -2.57
N PHE A 319 38.63 22.87 -2.82
CA PHE A 319 37.50 23.42 -3.56
C PHE A 319 36.23 23.29 -2.74
N ASP A 320 35.40 24.32 -2.74
CA ASP A 320 34.07 24.30 -2.15
C ASP A 320 33.00 24.22 -3.25
N LEU A 321 31.92 23.48 -3.00
CA LEU A 321 30.76 23.39 -3.89
C LEU A 321 29.55 24.10 -3.28
N PHE A 322 28.92 25.00 -4.04
CA PHE A 322 27.68 25.67 -3.68
C PHE A 322 26.59 25.39 -4.71
N VAL A 323 25.35 25.21 -4.24
CA VAL A 323 24.21 24.76 -5.05
C VAL A 323 22.97 25.61 -4.77
N THR A 324 22.21 25.93 -5.81
CA THR A 324 20.83 26.43 -5.74
C THR A 324 19.89 25.47 -6.46
N TYR A 325 18.67 25.32 -5.94
CA TYR A 325 17.63 24.44 -6.47
C TYR A 325 16.57 25.19 -7.30
N ASP A 326 16.81 26.45 -7.63
CA ASP A 326 15.90 27.31 -8.40
C ASP A 326 16.55 27.92 -9.64
N GLY A 327 17.70 27.39 -10.06
CA GLY A 327 18.43 27.77 -11.26
C GLY A 327 19.17 29.12 -11.18
N ARG A 328 19.11 29.83 -10.05
CA ARG A 328 19.93 31.04 -9.85
C ARG A 328 21.41 30.70 -9.84
N GLU A 329 22.27 31.57 -10.34
CA GLU A 329 23.72 31.41 -10.19
C GLU A 329 24.12 31.58 -8.71
N PRO A 330 24.64 30.54 -8.03
CA PRO A 330 25.01 30.62 -6.62
C PRO A 330 26.22 31.55 -6.39
N THR A 331 26.29 32.09 -5.19
CA THR A 331 27.48 32.79 -4.68
C THR A 331 27.86 32.23 -3.32
N ARG A 332 29.06 32.56 -2.82
CA ARG A 332 29.49 32.17 -1.46
C ARG A 332 28.55 32.65 -0.34
N ASP A 333 27.73 33.66 -0.61
CA ASP A 333 26.79 34.26 0.35
C ASP A 333 25.31 33.97 0.03
N ASP A 334 25.02 33.37 -1.14
CA ASP A 334 23.66 33.09 -1.62
C ASP A 334 23.63 31.73 -2.33
N TYR A 335 23.19 30.72 -1.59
CA TYR A 335 23.09 29.32 -2.00
C TYR A 335 22.03 28.61 -1.15
N ASP A 336 21.48 27.51 -1.63
CA ASP A 336 20.52 26.67 -0.92
C ASP A 336 21.22 25.53 -0.17
N ASP A 337 22.30 24.99 -0.74
CA ASP A 337 23.15 24.00 -0.09
C ASP A 337 24.64 24.17 -0.46
N ARG A 338 25.51 23.60 0.36
CA ARG A 338 26.95 23.58 0.09
C ARG A 338 27.60 22.32 0.65
N SER A 339 28.72 21.94 0.04
CA SER A 339 29.61 21.01 0.68
C SER A 339 30.33 21.70 1.85
N ALA A 340 30.60 20.94 2.92
CA ALA A 340 31.28 21.47 4.11
C ALA A 340 32.36 20.46 4.53
N GLY A 341 33.47 20.47 3.82
CA GLY A 341 34.63 19.62 4.06
C GLY A 341 35.93 20.41 4.21
N ALA A 342 37.01 19.68 4.48
CA ALA A 342 38.37 20.18 4.34
C ALA A 342 39.07 19.16 3.45
N GLY A 343 39.16 19.44 2.15
CA GLY A 343 39.72 18.51 1.18
C GLY A 343 39.46 18.90 -0.27
N SER A 344 39.88 17.99 -1.16
CA SER A 344 39.71 18.10 -2.61
C SER A 344 38.45 17.37 -3.12
N ASP A 345 37.76 16.65 -2.23
CA ASP A 345 36.61 15.81 -2.52
C ASP A 345 35.41 16.27 -1.68
N GLU A 346 34.33 16.63 -2.36
CA GLU A 346 33.16 17.27 -1.77
C GLU A 346 31.88 16.64 -2.35
N THR A 347 30.82 16.57 -1.55
CA THR A 347 29.54 15.97 -1.98
C THR A 347 28.35 16.76 -1.44
N VAL A 348 27.37 17.01 -2.31
CA VAL A 348 26.04 17.52 -1.94
C VAL A 348 24.98 16.53 -2.43
N GLN A 349 23.98 16.26 -1.59
CA GLN A 349 22.87 15.37 -1.91
C GLN A 349 21.55 16.05 -1.54
N ALA A 350 20.55 15.95 -2.43
CA ALA A 350 19.23 16.49 -2.17
C ALA A 350 18.11 15.62 -2.75
N SER A 351 16.96 15.68 -2.10
CA SER A 351 15.69 15.20 -2.64
C SER A 351 15.08 16.28 -3.53
N LEU A 352 14.51 15.87 -4.66
CA LEU A 352 13.83 16.75 -5.61
C LEU A 352 12.34 16.40 -5.63
N ASP A 353 11.50 17.43 -5.79
CA ASP A 353 10.04 17.28 -5.90
C ASP A 353 9.58 17.44 -7.37
N GLY A 354 10.43 17.06 -8.32
CA GLY A 354 10.20 17.16 -9.76
C GLY A 354 11.26 17.98 -10.52
N ALA A 355 10.94 18.29 -11.78
CA ALA A 355 11.87 18.96 -12.70
C ALA A 355 12.36 20.30 -12.14
N THR A 356 13.68 20.47 -12.14
CA THR A 356 14.37 21.60 -11.50
C THR A 356 15.62 21.98 -12.29
N ASP A 357 15.90 23.28 -12.32
CA ASP A 357 17.18 23.83 -12.76
C ASP A 357 18.08 24.04 -11.54
N LEU A 358 19.32 23.56 -11.61
CA LEU A 358 20.36 23.75 -10.61
C LEU A 358 21.34 24.82 -11.06
N GLY A 359 21.72 25.70 -10.13
CA GLY A 359 22.92 26.52 -10.26
C GLY A 359 24.04 25.94 -9.42
N LEU A 360 25.25 25.87 -9.98
CA LEU A 360 26.43 25.28 -9.34
C LEU A 360 27.60 26.27 -9.37
N LEU A 361 28.32 26.39 -8.26
CA LEU A 361 29.55 27.16 -8.13
C LEU A 361 30.62 26.29 -7.50
N VAL A 362 31.74 26.12 -8.21
CA VAL A 362 32.97 25.54 -7.68
C VAL A 362 33.92 26.69 -7.36
N ASP A 363 34.28 26.86 -6.09
CA ASP A 363 35.16 27.93 -5.63
C ASP A 363 36.49 27.37 -5.12
N ALA A 364 37.61 27.99 -5.49
CA ALA A 364 38.93 27.55 -5.02
C ALA A 364 39.32 28.27 -3.72
N GLU A 365 39.38 27.51 -2.61
CA GLU A 365 39.80 28.03 -1.31
C GLU A 365 41.33 28.09 -1.19
N GLU A 366 42.02 27.01 -1.57
CA GLU A 366 43.47 26.93 -1.52
C GLU A 366 44.04 26.17 -2.72
N GLY A 367 45.24 26.58 -3.15
CA GLY A 367 45.99 25.88 -4.18
C GLY A 367 45.43 26.01 -5.60
N TRP A 368 45.77 25.04 -6.44
CA TRP A 368 45.37 25.01 -7.84
C TRP A 368 45.37 23.58 -8.35
N GLY A 369 44.49 23.29 -9.29
CA GLY A 369 44.34 21.93 -9.81
C GLY A 369 43.20 21.80 -10.80
N GLU A 370 43.22 20.66 -11.48
CA GLU A 370 42.05 20.16 -12.20
C GLU A 370 41.02 19.66 -11.18
N TYR A 371 39.75 19.75 -11.52
CA TYR A 371 38.67 19.12 -10.77
C TYR A 371 37.70 18.42 -11.74
N SER A 372 36.94 17.48 -11.20
CA SER A 372 35.86 16.77 -11.87
C SER A 372 34.58 16.96 -11.06
N LEU A 373 33.53 17.44 -11.70
CA LEU A 373 32.20 17.61 -11.13
C LEU A 373 31.27 16.57 -11.76
N THR A 374 30.84 15.59 -10.98
CA THR A 374 29.93 14.53 -11.40
C THR A 374 28.56 14.80 -10.81
N ILE A 375 27.53 14.84 -11.65
CA ILE A 375 26.14 15.02 -11.24
C ILE A 375 25.41 13.72 -11.58
N THR A 376 24.87 13.07 -10.56
CA THR A 376 24.03 11.88 -10.67
C THR A 376 22.62 12.25 -10.31
N GLU A 377 21.75 12.33 -11.32
CA GLU A 377 20.32 12.50 -11.18
C GLU A 377 19.66 11.12 -11.01
N ARG A 378 18.67 11.05 -10.12
CA ARG A 378 17.80 9.89 -9.96
C ARG A 378 16.37 10.30 -10.31
N GLY A 379 15.78 9.52 -11.21
CA GLY A 379 14.38 9.59 -11.55
C GLY A 379 13.63 8.41 -10.94
N GLN A 380 12.32 8.58 -10.87
CA GLN A 380 11.37 7.55 -10.47
C GLN A 380 11.10 6.55 -11.58
#